data_AF-A0A8X7VUK9-F1
#
_entry.id   AF-A0A8X7VUK9-F1
#
_cell.length_a   1.000
_cell.length_b   1.000
_cell.length_c   1.000
_cell.angle_alpha   90.00
_cell.angle_beta   90.00
_cell.angle_gamma   90.00
#
_symmetry.space_group_name_H-M   'P 1'
#
loop_
_entity.id
_entity.type
_entity.pdbx_description
1 polymer ?
#
loop_
_entity_poly.entity_id
_entity_poly.type
_entity_poly.pdbx_seq_one_letter_code
_entity_poly.pdbx_strand_id
1 'polypeptide(L)' 'MVIQLGQNCFLPNTIKDHASVVFNTYYQHFKHQGGSCDFHGAAVITQTDPSHGSCQFESVPVSTY' A
#
# COMPACT_ATOMS: atom_id res chain seq x y z
N MET A 1 -2.84 -12.09 -3.18
CA MET A 1 -1.98 -11.48 -2.15
C MET A 1 -0.59 -11.33 -2.74
N VAL A 2 -0.15 -10.11 -3.07
CA VAL A 2 1.07 -9.87 -3.90
C VAL A 2 2.40 -9.93 -3.12
N ILE A 3 2.34 -10.16 -1.81
CA ILE A 3 3.50 -10.23 -0.90
C ILE A 3 3.91 -11.66 -0.54
N GLN A 4 3.32 -12.68 -1.18
CA GLN A 4 3.70 -14.09 -0.95
C GLN A 4 4.93 -14.47 -1.79
N LEU A 5 5.66 -15.50 -1.38
CA LEU A 5 6.82 -16.00 -2.11
C LEU A 5 6.46 -16.27 -3.58
N GLY A 6 7.28 -15.73 -4.49
CA GLY A 6 7.06 -15.84 -5.94
C GLY A 6 6.07 -14.83 -6.53
N GLN A 7 5.54 -13.89 -5.73
CA GLN A 7 4.71 -12.79 -6.18
C GLN A 7 5.51 -11.50 -6.37
N ASN A 8 4.92 -10.56 -7.10
CA ASN A 8 5.59 -9.35 -7.58
C ASN A 8 6.12 -8.43 -6.47
N CYS A 9 5.43 -8.34 -5.33
CA CYS A 9 5.80 -7.49 -4.20
C CYS A 9 6.41 -8.28 -3.03
N PHE A 10 6.91 -9.49 -3.28
CA PHE A 10 7.63 -10.24 -2.26
C PHE A 10 9.00 -9.62 -1.94
N LEU A 11 9.66 -9.03 -2.94
CA LEU A 11 10.97 -8.42 -2.77
C LEU A 11 10.90 -6.90 -2.73
N PRO A 12 11.65 -6.26 -1.81
CA PRO A 12 12.50 -6.87 -0.79
C PRO A 12 11.68 -7.60 0.31
N ASN A 13 12.18 -8.76 0.77
CA ASN A 13 11.49 -9.60 1.77
C ASN A 13 11.70 -9.05 3.18
N THR A 14 11.11 -7.88 3.46
CA THR A 14 11.10 -7.29 4.80
C THR A 14 9.67 -7.05 5.26
N ILE A 15 9.48 -7.08 6.58
CA ILE A 15 8.19 -6.78 7.20
C ILE A 15 7.72 -5.38 6.82
N LYS A 16 8.63 -4.40 6.71
CA LYS A 16 8.29 -3.01 6.37
C LYS A 16 7.72 -2.91 4.95
N ASP A 17 8.35 -3.57 4.00
CA ASP A 17 7.93 -3.51 2.59
C ASP A 17 6.60 -4.23 2.38
N HIS A 18 6.44 -5.41 2.99
CA HIS A 18 5.16 -6.14 2.97
C HIS A 18 4.04 -5.35 3.66
N ALA A 19 4.33 -4.76 4.83
CA ALA A 19 3.36 -3.91 5.54
C ALA A 19 2.96 -2.70 4.71
N SER A 20 3.90 -2.07 4.00
CA SER A 20 3.61 -0.91 3.15
C SER A 20 2.58 -1.24 2.08
N VAL A 21 2.69 -2.41 1.43
CA VAL A 21 1.71 -2.88 0.45
C VAL A 21 0.34 -3.11 1.10
N VAL A 22 0.30 -3.79 2.26
CA VAL A 22 -0.95 -4.11 2.97
C VAL A 22 -1.65 -2.84 3.45
N PHE A 23 -0.89 -1.92 4.06
CA PHE A 23 -1.41 -0.63 4.53
C PHE A 23 -1.90 0.24 3.40
N ASN A 24 -1.20 0.27 2.26
CA ASN A 24 -1.66 0.98 1.09
C ASN A 24 -2.99 0.40 0.59
N THR A 25 -3.08 -0.92 0.36
CA THR A 25 -4.33 -1.55 -0.08
C THR A 25 -5.49 -1.25 0.88
N TYR A 26 -5.30 -1.37 2.21
CA TYR A 26 -6.31 -0.96 3.18
C TYR A 26 -6.69 0.52 3.01
N TYR A 27 -5.70 1.42 3.00
CA TYR A 27 -5.98 2.86 2.95
C TYR A 27 -6.71 3.24 1.67
N GLN A 28 -6.31 2.70 0.52
CA GLN A 28 -6.99 2.97 -0.76
C GLN A 28 -8.43 2.46 -0.77
N HIS A 29 -8.68 1.30 -0.18
CA HIS A 29 -10.03 0.74 -0.07
C HIS A 29 -10.92 1.49 0.92
N PHE A 30 -10.40 1.99 2.04
CA PHE A 30 -11.24 2.56 3.11
C PHE A 30 -11.18 4.08 3.21
N LYS A 31 -10.25 4.78 2.56
CA LYS A 31 -10.13 6.25 2.65
C LYS A 31 -11.40 7.01 2.27
N HIS A 32 -12.19 6.47 1.33
CA HIS A 32 -13.46 7.06 0.92
C HIS A 32 -14.57 6.92 1.99
N GLN A 33 -14.40 6.02 2.95
CA GLN A 33 -15.32 5.77 4.09
C GLN A 33 -14.79 6.41 5.38
N GLY A 34 -13.78 7.28 5.30
CA GLY A 34 -13.12 7.85 6.47
C GLY A 34 -12.03 6.98 7.09
N GLY A 35 -11.59 5.90 6.41
CA GLY A 35 -10.45 5.10 6.83
C GLY A 35 -9.17 5.94 6.90
N SER A 36 -8.46 5.84 8.03
CA SER A 36 -7.20 6.56 8.24
C SER A 36 -5.99 5.70 7.84
N CYS A 37 -4.90 6.35 7.47
CA CYS A 37 -3.58 5.72 7.32
C CYS A 37 -2.83 5.67 8.68
N ASP A 38 -3.46 6.08 9.77
CA ASP A 38 -2.86 6.03 11.10
C ASP A 38 -2.93 4.61 11.69
N PHE A 39 -1.92 3.81 11.36
CA PHE A 39 -1.68 2.51 11.97
C PHE A 39 -0.81 2.65 13.23
N HIS A 40 -1.23 3.50 14.18
CA HIS A 40 -0.45 3.85 15.38
C HIS A 40 0.94 4.42 15.03
N GLY A 41 1.00 5.26 13.99
CA GLY A 41 2.27 5.82 13.49
C GLY A 41 3.16 4.83 12.72
N ALA A 42 2.71 3.60 12.46
CA ALA A 42 3.47 2.62 11.68
C ALA A 42 3.42 2.86 10.16
N ALA A 43 2.58 3.79 9.69
CA ALA A 43 2.48 4.17 8.29
C ALA A 43 2.43 5.68 8.10
N VAL A 44 2.74 6.12 6.88
CA VAL A 44 2.76 7.51 6.47
C VAL A 44 2.23 7.61 5.04
N ILE A 45 1.46 8.66 4.77
CA ILE A 45 1.01 8.98 3.42
C ILE A 45 2.18 9.58 2.65
N THR A 46 2.52 8.98 1.51
CA THR A 46 3.52 9.50 0.58
C THR A 46 2.85 10.05 -0.68
N GLN A 47 3.40 11.13 -1.23
CA GLN A 47 3.01 11.65 -2.54
C GLN A 47 3.85 11.04 -3.68
N THR A 48 4.97 10.40 -3.32
CA THR A 48 5.83 9.68 -4.26
C THR A 48 5.39 8.23 -4.31
N ASP A 49 5.12 7.73 -5.53
CA ASP A 49 4.78 6.34 -5.77
C ASP A 49 5.98 5.43 -5.41
N PRO A 50 5.83 4.52 -4.42
CA PRO A 50 6.89 3.60 -4.03
C PRO A 50 6.97 2.35 -4.93
N SER A 51 6.18 2.27 -6.00
CA SER A 51 6.20 1.15 -6.95
C SER A 51 7.57 0.94 -7.60
N HIS A 52 7.95 -0.32 -7.78
CA HIS A 52 9.24 -0.70 -8.35
C HIS A 52 9.13 -2.01 -9.15
N GLY A 53 9.70 -2.01 -10.36
CA GLY A 53 9.68 -3.16 -11.24
C GLY A 53 8.26 -3.68 -11.48
N SER A 54 8.01 -4.94 -11.11
CA SER A 54 6.69 -5.58 -11.24
C SER A 54 5.79 -5.38 -10.02
N CYS A 55 6.32 -4.84 -8.90
CA CYS A 55 5.54 -4.48 -7.72
C CYS A 55 4.90 -3.11 -7.92
N GLN A 56 3.58 -3.08 -8.00
CA GLN A 56 2.81 -1.86 -8.22
C GLN A 56 1.90 -1.63 -7.01
N PHE A 57 2.01 -0.44 -6.42
CA PHE A 57 1.15 0.01 -5.35
C PHE A 57 -0.19 0.46 -5.94
N GLU A 58 -1.28 -0.05 -5.39
CA GLU A 58 -2.61 0.37 -5.80
C GLU A 58 -2.79 1.86 -5.52
N SER A 59 -3.22 2.62 -6.51
CA SER A 59 -3.66 4.00 -6.33
C SER A 59 -5.08 4.11 -6.87
N VAL A 60 -6.07 4.17 -5.98
CA VAL A 60 -7.43 4.47 -6.39
C VAL A 60 -7.55 6.00 -6.38
N PRO A 61 -7.59 6.69 -7.54
CA PRO A 61 -7.81 8.12 -7.53
C PRO A 61 -9.12 8.42 -6.81
N VAL A 62 -9.10 9.43 -5.95
CA VAL A 62 -10.33 9.99 -5.37
C VAL A 62 -11.04 10.74 -6.50
N SER A 63 -11.72 10.01 -7.37
CA SER A 63 -12.49 10.58 -8.49
C SER A 63 -13.75 9.71 -8.60
N THR A 64 -14.97 10.21 -8.54
CA THR A 64 -15.50 11.57 -8.67
C THR A 64 -16.84 11.56 -7.92
N TYR A 65 -17.16 12.62 -7.16
CA TYR A 65 -18.53 12.82 -6.67
C TYR A 65 -19.48 13.09 -7.86
#